data_AF-A0A847C5K3-F1
#
_entry.id   AF-A0A847C5K3-F1
#
_cell.length_a   1.000
_cell.length_b   1.000
_cell.length_c   1.000
_cell.angle_alpha   90.00
_cell.angle_beta   90.00
_cell.angle_gamma   90.00
#
_symmetry.space_group_name_H-M   'P 1'
#
loop_
_entity.id
_entity.type
_entity.pdbx_description
1 polymer ?
#
loop_
_entity_poly.entity_id
_entity_poly.type
_entity_poly.pdbx_seq_one_letter_code
_entity_poly.pdbx_strand_id
1 'polypeptide(L)'
;GTAKTSEELNKNAALNIERNRVFLSADGESYEIGYVAALILDRKNPDWKKNFYALKMSADELLLDNIEELPETADTELSDEVTKTIEGHNAKLSELIDDLVKAKKDTSVSYLKIDITKSTGSMYATDMINYEGEQVSVGYKNTFTVNGKTVALNDVNVYESFDDNGNQYLILPLSEPIDIKDNVLSVNNKKLSIEGVKVKTETVNGRTVYFFAVSN
;
A
#
# COMPACT_ATOMS: atom_id res chain seq x y z
N GLY A 1 18.12 37.44 -1.56
CA GLY A 1 18.58 36.23 -2.27
C GLY A 1 18.38 36.48 -3.74
N THR A 2 19.42 36.28 -4.55
CA THR A 2 19.35 36.39 -6.01
C THR A 2 18.43 35.29 -6.54
N ALA A 3 17.39 35.67 -7.28
CA ALA A 3 16.54 34.72 -7.98
C ALA A 3 17.40 33.93 -8.96
N LYS A 4 17.37 32.59 -8.86
CA LYS A 4 18.05 31.71 -9.82
C LYS A 4 17.41 31.88 -11.20
N THR A 5 18.23 31.89 -12.23
CA THR A 5 17.74 31.93 -13.61
C THR A 5 17.00 30.63 -13.95
N SER A 6 16.04 30.67 -14.89
CA SER A 6 15.32 29.47 -15.35
C SER A 6 16.27 28.37 -15.85
N GLU A 7 17.43 28.76 -16.38
CA GLU A 7 18.48 27.86 -16.82
C GLU A 7 19.19 27.15 -15.65
N GLU A 8 19.50 27.86 -14.57
CA GLU A 8 20.06 27.25 -13.34
C GLU A 8 19.06 26.35 -12.62
N LEU A 9 17.77 26.69 -12.64
CA LEU A 9 16.70 25.83 -12.12
C LEU A 9 16.58 24.55 -12.94
N ASN A 10 16.59 24.65 -14.27
CA ASN A 10 16.50 23.52 -15.19
C ASN A 10 17.72 22.58 -15.13
N LYS A 11 18.92 23.13 -14.92
CA LYS A 11 20.15 22.33 -14.75
C LYS A 11 20.13 21.52 -13.46
N ASN A 12 19.66 22.12 -12.36
CA ASN A 12 19.52 21.44 -11.07
C ASN A 12 18.37 20.41 -11.10
N ALA A 13 17.26 20.72 -11.78
CA ALA A 13 16.13 19.81 -11.92
C ALA A 13 16.49 18.53 -12.68
N ALA A 14 17.35 18.63 -13.70
CA ALA A 14 17.81 17.49 -14.49
C ALA A 14 18.74 16.53 -13.71
N LEU A 15 19.37 16.98 -12.62
CA LEU A 15 20.20 16.14 -11.75
C LEU A 15 19.36 15.19 -10.88
N ASN A 16 18.07 15.47 -10.72
CA ASN A 16 17.16 14.66 -9.92
C ASN A 16 16.43 13.59 -10.75
N ILE A 17 16.67 13.54 -12.07
CA ILE A 17 16.03 12.55 -12.95
C ILE A 17 16.76 11.22 -12.83
N GLU A 18 16.06 10.20 -12.38
CA GLU A 18 16.61 8.86 -12.17
C GLU A 18 16.53 8.02 -13.46
N ARG A 19 17.48 8.24 -14.38
CA ARG A 19 17.46 7.64 -15.73
C ARG A 19 17.61 6.13 -15.81
N ASN A 20 18.17 5.52 -14.76
CA ASN A 20 18.49 4.08 -14.72
C ASN A 20 17.70 3.37 -13.61
N ARG A 21 16.49 3.84 -13.32
CA ARG A 21 15.63 3.24 -12.30
C ARG A 21 14.52 2.44 -12.96
N VAL A 22 14.35 1.20 -12.52
CA VAL A 22 13.11 0.45 -12.72
C VAL A 22 12.11 0.91 -11.65
N PHE A 23 10.96 1.41 -12.09
CA PHE A 23 9.86 1.79 -11.21
C PHE A 23 9.06 0.53 -10.84
N LEU A 24 8.73 0.39 -9.55
CA LEU A 24 7.97 -0.77 -9.05
C LEU A 24 6.45 -0.59 -9.17
N SER A 25 6.00 0.61 -9.56
CA SER A 25 4.58 0.93 -9.78
C SER A 25 4.42 1.95 -10.89
N ALA A 26 3.29 1.86 -11.60
CA ALA A 26 2.89 2.84 -12.62
C ALA A 26 2.72 4.24 -12.02
N ASP A 27 2.29 4.36 -10.75
CA ASP A 27 2.18 5.65 -10.06
C ASP A 27 3.56 6.31 -9.86
N GLY A 28 4.57 5.53 -9.46
CA GLY A 28 5.93 6.04 -9.30
C GLY A 28 6.54 6.45 -10.64
N GLU A 29 6.31 5.64 -11.67
CA GLU A 29 6.76 5.92 -13.03
C GLU A 29 6.08 7.17 -13.61
N SER A 30 4.75 7.27 -13.50
CA SER A 30 3.98 8.41 -14.03
C SER A 30 4.37 9.75 -13.40
N TYR A 31 4.77 9.75 -12.12
CA TYR A 31 5.28 10.96 -11.47
C TYR A 31 6.58 11.46 -12.11
N GLU A 32 7.51 10.55 -12.40
CA GLU A 32 8.77 10.88 -13.07
C GLU A 32 8.50 11.32 -14.52
N ILE A 33 7.66 10.60 -15.26
CA ILE A 33 7.25 10.94 -16.63
C ILE A 33 6.67 12.36 -16.67
N GLY A 34 5.71 12.66 -15.78
CA GLY A 34 5.09 13.98 -15.70
C GLY A 34 6.09 15.09 -15.34
N TYR A 35 7.03 14.80 -14.43
CA TYR A 35 8.09 15.74 -14.05
C TYR A 35 9.04 16.05 -15.21
N VAL A 36 9.51 15.02 -15.92
CA VAL A 36 10.37 15.17 -17.11
C VAL A 36 9.62 15.92 -18.22
N ALA A 37 8.36 15.59 -18.46
CA ALA A 37 7.54 16.24 -19.47
C ALA A 37 7.38 17.74 -19.18
N ALA A 38 7.10 18.11 -17.93
CA ALA A 38 7.01 19.50 -17.49
C ALA A 38 8.32 20.28 -17.71
N LEU A 39 9.49 19.66 -17.46
CA LEU A 39 10.80 20.28 -17.70
C LEU A 39 11.06 20.53 -19.19
N ILE A 40 10.61 19.63 -20.07
CA ILE A 40 10.73 19.80 -21.51
C ILE A 40 9.78 20.90 -22.00
N LEU A 41 8.54 20.90 -21.53
CA LEU A 41 7.55 21.94 -21.83
C LEU A 41 8.04 23.33 -21.39
N ASP A 42 8.66 23.46 -20.21
CA ASP A 42 9.25 24.72 -19.75
C ASP A 42 10.35 25.26 -20.68
N ARG A 43 11.02 24.38 -21.43
CA ARG A 43 12.06 24.76 -22.42
C ARG A 43 11.48 25.04 -23.79
N LYS A 44 10.48 24.28 -24.22
CA LYS A 44 9.94 24.31 -25.58
C LYS A 44 8.77 25.28 -25.76
N ASN A 45 7.94 25.41 -24.73
CA ASN A 45 6.78 26.28 -24.70
C ASN A 45 6.59 26.85 -23.29
N PRO A 46 7.36 27.86 -22.85
CA PRO A 46 7.33 28.37 -21.47
C PRO A 46 5.95 28.85 -20.97
N ASP A 47 5.02 29.12 -21.88
CA ASP A 47 3.67 29.59 -21.59
C ASP A 47 2.64 28.45 -21.43
N TRP A 48 3.04 27.18 -21.56
CA TRP A 48 2.15 26.00 -21.52
C TRP A 48 1.25 25.96 -20.28
N LYS A 49 1.74 26.47 -19.14
CA LYS A 49 1.02 26.53 -17.86
C LYS A 49 -0.23 27.43 -17.88
N LYS A 50 -0.34 28.38 -18.82
CA LYS A 50 -1.46 29.35 -18.87
C LYS A 50 -2.83 28.67 -19.05
N ASN A 51 -2.87 27.62 -19.87
CA ASN A 51 -4.11 26.90 -20.18
C ASN A 51 -4.10 25.44 -19.72
N PHE A 52 -3.01 24.97 -19.09
CA PHE A 52 -2.79 23.57 -18.75
C PHE A 52 -4.00 22.90 -18.07
N TYR A 53 -4.50 23.49 -16.97
CA TYR A 53 -5.64 22.93 -16.23
C TYR A 53 -6.94 22.90 -17.03
N ALA A 54 -7.11 23.78 -18.03
CA ALA A 54 -8.29 23.81 -18.87
C ALA A 54 -8.27 22.70 -19.94
N LEU A 55 -7.09 22.21 -20.32
CA LEU A 55 -6.91 21.17 -21.34
C LEU A 55 -7.29 19.78 -20.86
N LYS A 56 -7.35 19.55 -19.53
CA LYS A 56 -7.62 18.25 -18.91
C LYS A 56 -6.68 17.13 -19.41
N MET A 57 -5.44 17.50 -19.70
CA MET A 57 -4.36 16.62 -20.12
C MET A 57 -3.30 16.53 -19.01
N SER A 58 -2.58 15.41 -18.95
CA SER A 58 -1.32 15.32 -18.20
C SER A 58 -0.21 16.14 -18.90
N ALA A 59 0.91 16.33 -18.20
CA ALA A 59 2.04 17.07 -18.77
C ALA A 59 2.70 16.33 -19.95
N ASP A 60 2.75 15.00 -19.87
CA ASP A 60 3.22 14.11 -20.93
C ASP A 60 2.29 14.10 -22.13
N GLU A 61 0.97 14.00 -21.94
CA GLU A 61 -0.01 14.12 -23.02
C GLU A 61 0.11 15.46 -23.76
N LEU A 62 0.25 16.57 -23.03
CA LEU A 62 0.45 17.89 -23.64
C LEU A 62 1.79 18.00 -24.38
N LEU A 63 2.85 17.40 -23.87
CA LEU A 63 4.16 17.40 -24.52
C LEU A 63 4.15 16.61 -25.83
N LEU A 64 3.43 15.49 -25.84
CA LEU A 64 3.32 14.60 -26.98
C LEU A 64 2.16 14.96 -27.91
N ASP A 65 1.39 16.00 -27.60
CA ASP A 65 0.31 16.48 -28.46
C ASP A 65 0.85 16.82 -29.86
N ASN A 66 0.33 16.12 -30.87
CA ASN A 66 0.78 16.18 -32.27
C ASN A 66 2.16 15.57 -32.57
N ILE A 67 2.69 14.71 -31.71
CA ILE A 67 3.86 13.87 -32.01
C ILE A 67 3.37 12.50 -32.48
N GLU A 68 3.84 12.06 -33.66
CA GLU A 68 3.56 10.72 -34.16
C GLU A 68 4.41 9.70 -33.41
N GLU A 69 3.78 8.64 -32.88
CA GLU A 69 4.47 7.55 -32.21
C GLU A 69 5.41 6.85 -33.19
N LEU A 70 6.68 6.70 -32.78
CA LEU A 70 7.61 5.87 -33.52
C LEU A 70 7.48 4.43 -32.99
N PRO A 71 7.25 3.43 -33.87
CA PRO A 71 7.20 2.05 -33.44
C PRO A 71 8.59 1.62 -32.95
N GLU A 72 8.66 1.31 -31.66
CA GLU A 72 9.83 0.67 -31.05
C GLU A 72 9.56 -0.82 -30.81
N THR A 73 10.59 -1.63 -31.04
CA THR A 73 10.62 -3.01 -30.57
C THR A 73 11.08 -3.01 -29.12
N ALA A 74 10.45 -3.81 -28.27
CA ALA A 74 10.86 -3.96 -26.88
C ALA A 74 12.36 -4.28 -26.79
N ASP A 75 13.08 -3.51 -25.97
CA ASP A 75 14.46 -3.81 -25.63
C ASP A 75 14.49 -5.07 -24.77
N THR A 76 15.12 -6.12 -25.28
CA THR A 76 15.16 -7.42 -24.60
C THR A 76 15.96 -7.37 -23.30
N GLU A 77 17.01 -6.54 -23.22
CA GLU A 77 17.80 -6.41 -22.00
C GLU A 77 16.98 -5.72 -20.90
N LEU A 78 16.26 -4.65 -21.26
CA LEU A 78 15.36 -3.96 -20.34
C LEU A 78 14.20 -4.87 -19.91
N SER A 79 13.61 -5.61 -20.85
CA SER A 79 12.54 -6.55 -20.55
C SER A 79 12.99 -7.65 -19.57
N ASP A 80 14.21 -8.14 -19.72
CA ASP A 80 14.80 -9.13 -18.80
C ASP A 80 15.06 -8.52 -17.41
N GLU A 81 15.53 -7.28 -17.33
CA GLU A 81 15.76 -6.58 -16.07
C GLU A 81 14.45 -6.31 -15.31
N VAL A 82 13.43 -5.83 -16.02
CA VAL A 82 12.09 -5.61 -15.46
C VAL A 82 11.51 -6.92 -14.95
N THR A 83 11.60 -8.01 -15.73
CA THR A 83 11.09 -9.33 -15.34
C THR A 83 11.79 -9.83 -14.07
N LYS A 84 13.12 -9.80 -14.02
CA LYS A 84 13.88 -10.21 -12.82
C LYS A 84 13.53 -9.37 -11.60
N THR A 85 13.30 -8.07 -11.78
CA THR A 85 12.92 -7.17 -10.69
C THR A 85 11.54 -7.53 -10.15
N ILE A 86 10.57 -7.75 -11.04
CA ILE A 86 9.20 -8.18 -10.68
C ILE A 86 9.24 -9.54 -9.96
N GLU A 87 9.93 -10.53 -10.51
CA GLU A 87 10.04 -11.86 -9.92
C GLU A 87 10.70 -11.81 -8.53
N GLY A 88 11.78 -11.04 -8.39
CA GLY A 88 12.46 -10.85 -7.11
C GLY A 88 11.59 -10.16 -6.07
N HIS A 89 10.78 -9.18 -6.48
CA HIS A 89 9.83 -8.50 -5.60
C HIS A 89 8.69 -9.44 -5.18
N ASN A 90 8.09 -10.15 -6.13
CA ASN A 90 7.02 -11.10 -5.87
C ASN A 90 7.45 -12.26 -4.97
N ALA A 91 8.68 -12.76 -5.14
CA ALA A 91 9.24 -13.79 -4.26
C ALA A 91 9.34 -13.29 -2.80
N LYS A 92 9.88 -12.08 -2.59
CA LYS A 92 9.97 -11.47 -1.25
C LYS A 92 8.59 -11.23 -0.63
N LEU A 93 7.65 -10.68 -1.41
CA LEU A 93 6.27 -10.48 -0.94
C LEU A 93 5.62 -11.81 -0.55
N SER A 94 5.80 -12.85 -1.36
CA SER A 94 5.25 -14.18 -1.07
C SER A 94 5.77 -14.76 0.23
N GLU A 95 7.04 -14.53 0.57
CA GLU A 95 7.60 -14.93 1.87
C GLU A 95 6.99 -14.11 3.01
N LEU A 96 6.80 -12.80 2.80
CA LEU A 96 6.25 -11.91 3.82
C LEU A 96 4.81 -12.28 4.20
N ILE A 97 3.97 -12.67 3.24
CA ILE A 97 2.55 -12.99 3.48
C ILE A 97 2.26 -14.49 3.69
N ASP A 98 3.29 -15.32 3.79
CA ASP A 98 3.14 -16.78 3.89
C ASP A 98 2.26 -17.21 5.07
N ASP A 99 2.28 -16.45 6.18
CA ASP A 99 1.43 -16.67 7.34
C ASP A 99 -0.06 -16.50 7.02
N LEU A 100 -0.42 -15.43 6.29
CA LEU A 100 -1.78 -15.22 5.78
C LEU A 100 -2.22 -16.35 4.86
N VAL A 101 -1.36 -16.72 3.91
CA VAL A 101 -1.66 -17.76 2.90
C VAL A 101 -1.85 -19.13 3.54
N LYS A 102 -0.96 -19.53 4.46
CA LYS A 102 -1.09 -20.77 5.22
C LYS A 102 -2.35 -20.77 6.06
N ALA A 103 -2.60 -19.68 6.77
CA ALA A 103 -3.79 -19.58 7.60
C ALA A 103 -5.06 -19.64 6.75
N LYS A 104 -5.13 -19.00 5.58
CA LYS A 104 -6.30 -19.07 4.66
C LYS A 104 -6.68 -20.51 4.29
N LYS A 105 -5.69 -21.40 4.13
CA LYS A 105 -5.89 -22.82 3.79
C LYS A 105 -6.19 -23.72 5.00
N ASP A 106 -5.81 -23.29 6.20
CA ASP A 106 -6.00 -24.05 7.45
C ASP A 106 -7.11 -23.43 8.32
N THR A 107 -8.29 -24.05 8.35
CA THR A 107 -9.43 -23.58 9.14
C THR A 107 -9.27 -23.77 10.65
N SER A 108 -8.25 -24.51 11.10
CA SER A 108 -7.93 -24.64 12.53
C SER A 108 -7.29 -23.36 13.09
N VAL A 109 -6.66 -22.54 12.24
CA VAL A 109 -6.12 -21.24 12.62
C VAL A 109 -7.26 -20.24 12.77
N SER A 110 -7.48 -19.75 13.99
CA SER A 110 -8.52 -18.74 14.24
C SER A 110 -8.14 -17.39 13.64
N TYR A 111 -9.13 -16.58 13.30
CA TYR A 111 -8.92 -15.19 12.87
C TYR A 111 -9.33 -14.20 13.94
N LEU A 112 -8.63 -13.07 13.96
CA LEU A 112 -9.08 -11.85 14.61
C LEU A 112 -9.61 -10.91 13.53
N LYS A 113 -10.88 -10.48 13.66
CA LYS A 113 -11.51 -9.45 12.85
C LYS A 113 -11.72 -8.20 13.71
N ILE A 114 -11.09 -7.10 13.32
CA ILE A 114 -11.13 -5.83 14.03
C ILE A 114 -11.95 -4.85 13.19
N ASP A 115 -13.06 -4.34 13.73
CA ASP A 115 -13.77 -3.22 13.13
C ASP A 115 -13.05 -1.92 13.46
N ILE A 116 -12.40 -1.33 12.45
CA ILE A 116 -11.64 -0.10 12.55
C ILE A 116 -12.39 1.10 11.97
N THR A 117 -13.68 0.96 11.65
CA THR A 117 -14.49 2.02 11.02
C THR A 117 -14.47 3.33 11.80
N LYS A 118 -14.40 3.24 13.14
CA LYS A 118 -14.33 4.41 14.02
C LYS A 118 -12.91 4.86 14.35
N SER A 119 -11.89 4.09 13.97
CA SER A 119 -10.50 4.39 14.28
C SER A 119 -10.12 5.74 13.72
N THR A 120 -9.41 6.53 14.51
CA THR A 120 -8.82 7.80 14.10
C THR A 120 -7.31 7.74 14.31
N GLY A 121 -6.56 8.43 13.47
CA GLY A 121 -5.10 8.46 13.53
C GLY A 121 -4.42 7.80 12.33
N SER A 122 -3.09 7.79 12.36
CA SER A 122 -2.28 7.27 11.26
C SER A 122 -1.98 5.79 11.46
N MET A 123 -2.08 5.03 10.37
CA MET A 123 -1.52 3.69 10.28
C MET A 123 -0.15 3.74 9.59
N TYR A 124 0.62 2.68 9.78
CA TYR A 124 1.80 2.39 8.95
C TYR A 124 1.67 0.99 8.37
N ALA A 125 2.02 0.84 7.10
CA ALA A 125 2.23 -0.44 6.43
C ALA A 125 3.51 -0.32 5.60
N THR A 126 4.25 -1.41 5.48
CA THR A 126 5.44 -1.47 4.63
C THR A 126 5.04 -1.54 3.16
N ASP A 127 4.06 -2.38 2.84
CA ASP A 127 3.49 -2.52 1.50
C ASP A 127 1.98 -2.71 1.57
N MET A 128 1.30 -2.33 0.49
CA MET A 128 -0.11 -2.63 0.25
C MET A 128 -0.22 -3.32 -1.10
N ILE A 129 -0.75 -4.54 -1.11
CA ILE A 129 -0.80 -5.38 -2.30
C ILE A 129 -2.20 -5.96 -2.50
N ASN A 130 -2.50 -6.37 -3.73
CA ASN A 130 -3.65 -7.22 -4.01
C ASN A 130 -3.17 -8.67 -4.18
N TYR A 131 -3.72 -9.59 -3.40
CA TYR A 131 -3.42 -11.02 -3.49
C TYR A 131 -4.71 -11.81 -3.63
N GLU A 132 -4.87 -12.54 -4.75
CA GLU A 132 -6.09 -13.30 -5.09
C GLU A 132 -7.39 -12.48 -5.00
N GLY A 133 -7.33 -11.18 -5.31
CA GLY A 133 -8.48 -10.28 -5.24
C GLY A 133 -8.72 -9.64 -3.86
N GLU A 134 -7.90 -9.97 -2.85
CA GLU A 134 -7.99 -9.41 -1.50
C GLU A 134 -6.91 -8.34 -1.30
N GLN A 135 -7.27 -7.24 -0.64
CA GLN A 135 -6.29 -6.22 -0.24
C GLN A 135 -5.54 -6.70 0.99
N VAL A 136 -4.21 -6.64 0.93
CA VAL A 136 -3.31 -7.06 2.01
C VAL A 136 -2.38 -5.90 2.36
N SER A 137 -2.35 -5.55 3.64
CA SER A 137 -1.36 -4.65 4.22
C SER A 137 -0.26 -5.49 4.89
N VAL A 138 0.98 -5.31 4.42
CA VAL A 138 2.17 -6.02 4.91
C VAL A 138 2.88 -5.16 5.95
N GLY A 139 3.30 -5.78 7.07
CA GLY A 139 4.02 -5.05 8.13
C GLY A 139 3.18 -3.96 8.82
N TYR A 140 1.87 -4.18 8.92
CA TYR A 140 0.90 -3.24 9.49
C TYR A 140 1.22 -2.94 10.95
N LYS A 141 1.18 -1.64 11.30
CA LYS A 141 1.42 -1.11 12.63
C LYS A 141 0.36 -0.07 12.99
N ASN A 142 -0.32 -0.31 14.12
CA ASN A 142 -1.25 0.65 14.70
C ASN A 142 -1.56 0.28 16.16
N THR A 143 -2.02 1.25 16.94
CA THR A 143 -2.52 1.03 18.30
C THR A 143 -3.94 1.54 18.41
N PHE A 144 -4.85 0.67 18.84
CA PHE A 144 -6.25 0.96 19.04
C PHE A 144 -6.60 0.99 20.53
N THR A 145 -7.66 1.73 20.85
CA THR A 145 -8.32 1.66 22.16
C THR A 145 -9.64 0.91 22.02
N VAL A 146 -9.88 -0.09 22.88
CA VAL A 146 -11.12 -0.86 22.90
C VAL A 146 -11.63 -0.92 24.32
N ASN A 147 -12.74 -0.22 24.61
CA ASN A 147 -13.31 -0.14 25.97
C ASN A 147 -12.26 0.22 27.05
N GLY A 148 -11.37 1.18 26.74
CA GLY A 148 -10.30 1.64 27.64
C GLY A 148 -9.10 0.69 27.76
N LYS A 149 -9.01 -0.35 26.93
CA LYS A 149 -7.87 -1.28 26.87
C LYS A 149 -7.08 -1.07 25.58
N THR A 150 -5.78 -1.35 25.63
CA THR A 150 -4.90 -1.19 24.48
C THR A 150 -4.90 -2.44 23.61
N VAL A 151 -4.97 -2.24 22.30
CA VAL A 151 -4.65 -3.26 21.30
C VAL A 151 -3.56 -2.71 20.39
N ALA A 152 -2.38 -3.33 20.40
CA ALA A 152 -1.26 -2.92 19.57
C ALA A 152 -0.94 -3.99 18.52
N LEU A 153 -0.95 -3.57 17.25
CA LEU A 153 -0.50 -4.32 16.10
C LEU A 153 0.90 -3.80 15.76
N ASN A 154 1.89 -4.70 15.77
CA ASN A 154 3.28 -4.40 15.53
C ASN A 154 3.82 -5.34 14.45
N ASP A 155 3.87 -4.89 13.20
CA ASP A 155 4.47 -5.66 12.12
C ASP A 155 3.71 -6.96 11.80
N VAL A 156 2.39 -6.85 11.73
CA VAL A 156 1.47 -7.93 11.36
C VAL A 156 1.01 -7.77 9.92
N ASN A 157 0.78 -8.89 9.23
CA ASN A 157 0.12 -8.85 7.94
C ASN A 157 -1.39 -8.96 8.16
N VAL A 158 -2.16 -8.16 7.44
CA VAL A 158 -3.62 -8.10 7.59
C VAL A 158 -4.27 -8.12 6.22
N TYR A 159 -5.40 -8.80 6.11
CA TYR A 159 -6.36 -8.51 5.05
C TYR A 159 -7.16 -7.27 5.42
N GLU A 160 -7.36 -6.37 4.46
CA GLU A 160 -8.26 -5.24 4.56
C GLU A 160 -9.56 -5.57 3.84
N SER A 161 -10.69 -5.36 4.51
CA SER A 161 -12.01 -5.69 4.00
C SER A 161 -13.00 -4.57 4.29
N PHE A 162 -13.90 -4.34 3.34
CA PHE A 162 -15.02 -3.42 3.48
C PHE A 162 -16.32 -4.21 3.34
N ASP A 163 -17.32 -3.91 4.19
CA ASP A 163 -18.68 -4.42 3.96
C ASP A 163 -19.49 -3.48 3.05
N ASP A 164 -20.70 -3.90 2.69
CA ASP A 164 -21.61 -3.13 1.82
C ASP A 164 -22.03 -1.78 2.40
N ASN A 165 -21.83 -1.56 3.71
CA ASN A 165 -22.11 -0.30 4.39
C ASN A 165 -20.87 0.61 4.46
N GLY A 166 -19.74 0.19 3.91
CA GLY A 166 -18.47 0.89 3.98
C GLY A 166 -17.75 0.75 5.32
N ASN A 167 -18.17 -0.19 6.19
CA ASN A 167 -17.43 -0.47 7.43
C ASN A 167 -16.11 -1.15 7.08
N GLN A 168 -15.02 -0.69 7.69
CA GLN A 168 -13.68 -1.17 7.43
C GLN A 168 -13.23 -2.16 8.50
N TYR A 169 -12.66 -3.27 8.05
CA TYR A 169 -12.17 -4.34 8.90
C TYR A 169 -10.72 -4.70 8.59
N LEU A 170 -9.95 -4.96 9.64
CA LEU A 170 -8.68 -5.69 9.56
C LEU A 170 -8.91 -7.14 9.94
N ILE A 171 -8.38 -8.07 9.16
CA ILE A 171 -8.48 -9.50 9.44
C ILE A 171 -7.07 -10.08 9.47
N LEU A 172 -6.70 -10.70 10.60
CA LEU A 172 -5.40 -11.35 10.75
C LEU A 172 -5.52 -12.74 11.38
N PRO A 173 -4.63 -13.66 11.02
CA PRO A 173 -4.54 -14.96 11.65
C PRO A 173 -3.96 -14.86 13.07
N LEU A 174 -4.53 -15.65 13.98
CA LEU A 174 -4.00 -15.89 15.31
C LEU A 174 -3.21 -17.20 15.29
N SER A 175 -2.06 -17.16 14.61
CA SER A 175 -1.19 -18.34 14.41
C SER A 175 -0.44 -18.76 15.67
N GLU A 176 -0.32 -17.87 16.65
CA GLU A 176 0.26 -18.17 17.96
C GLU A 176 -0.83 -18.51 18.99
N PRO A 177 -0.50 -19.24 20.07
CA PRO A 177 -1.44 -19.52 21.14
C PRO A 177 -2.05 -18.24 21.71
N ILE A 178 -3.37 -18.26 21.88
CA ILE A 178 -4.14 -17.18 22.49
C ILE A 178 -4.66 -17.60 23.85
N ASP A 179 -4.84 -16.65 24.74
CA ASP A 179 -5.58 -16.85 25.98
C ASP A 179 -7.00 -16.30 25.81
N ILE A 180 -7.99 -17.18 25.90
CA ILE A 180 -9.40 -16.78 25.87
C ILE A 180 -10.15 -17.41 27.04
N LYS A 181 -10.75 -16.53 27.87
CA LYS A 181 -11.57 -16.93 29.00
C LYS A 181 -12.78 -16.02 29.08
N ASP A 182 -13.98 -16.59 29.19
CA ASP A 182 -15.24 -15.84 29.30
C ASP A 182 -15.43 -14.80 28.18
N ASN A 183 -15.01 -15.13 26.95
CA ASN A 183 -14.96 -14.24 25.78
C ASN A 183 -14.06 -13.00 25.94
N VAL A 184 -13.07 -13.07 26.82
CA VAL A 184 -12.02 -12.07 26.97
C VAL A 184 -10.76 -12.61 26.31
N LEU A 185 -10.37 -12.01 25.19
CA LEU A 185 -9.18 -12.35 24.43
C LEU A 185 -7.98 -11.57 24.97
N SER A 186 -6.91 -12.29 25.32
CA SER A 186 -5.61 -11.71 25.63
C SER A 186 -4.55 -12.34 24.75
N VAL A 187 -3.68 -11.50 24.20
CA VAL A 187 -2.52 -11.91 23.41
C VAL A 187 -1.36 -11.05 23.86
N ASN A 188 -0.21 -11.67 24.09
CA ASN A 188 1.00 -10.93 24.46
C ASN A 188 2.20 -11.57 23.76
N ASN A 189 2.41 -11.18 22.51
CA ASN A 189 3.60 -11.54 21.76
C ASN A 189 4.21 -10.30 21.10
N LYS A 190 5.33 -10.49 20.39
CA LYS A 190 6.08 -9.37 19.78
C LYS A 190 5.27 -8.60 18.73
N LYS A 191 4.34 -9.27 18.04
CA LYS A 191 3.59 -8.72 16.91
C LYS A 191 2.19 -8.23 17.26
N LEU A 192 1.59 -8.78 18.31
CA LEU A 192 0.23 -8.50 18.73
C LEU A 192 0.17 -8.47 20.26
N SER A 193 -0.33 -7.34 20.78
CA SER A 193 -0.64 -7.17 22.19
C SER A 193 -2.11 -6.78 22.35
N ILE A 194 -2.86 -7.56 23.12
CA ILE A 194 -4.28 -7.34 23.43
C ILE A 194 -4.44 -7.48 24.95
N GLU A 195 -4.79 -6.38 25.61
CA GLU A 195 -4.95 -6.32 27.07
C GLU A 195 -6.34 -6.79 27.54
N GLY A 196 -6.73 -8.01 27.18
CA GLY A 196 -7.95 -8.65 27.65
C GLY A 196 -9.22 -7.97 27.12
N VAL A 197 -9.43 -7.97 25.81
CA VAL A 197 -10.58 -7.34 25.17
C VAL A 197 -11.75 -8.33 25.11
N LYS A 198 -12.97 -7.85 25.40
CA LYS A 198 -14.17 -8.65 25.20
C LYS A 198 -14.44 -8.80 23.70
N VAL A 199 -14.55 -10.04 23.25
CA VAL A 199 -14.79 -10.38 21.84
C VAL A 199 -16.12 -11.07 21.64
N LYS A 200 -16.69 -10.94 20.44
CA LYS A 200 -17.70 -11.85 19.93
C LYS A 200 -16.98 -13.01 19.25
N THR A 201 -17.44 -14.23 19.50
CA THR A 201 -16.91 -15.43 18.85
C THR A 201 -17.92 -15.91 17.82
N GLU A 202 -17.48 -16.12 16.59
CA GLU A 202 -18.30 -16.60 15.47
C GLU A 202 -17.59 -17.74 14.76
N THR A 203 -18.35 -18.55 14.02
CA THR A 203 -17.81 -19.55 13.10
C THR A 203 -18.13 -19.13 11.68
N VAL A 204 -17.10 -18.87 10.87
CA VAL A 204 -17.22 -18.48 9.47
C VAL A 204 -16.50 -19.53 8.63
N ASN A 205 -17.23 -20.22 7.74
CA ASN A 205 -16.67 -21.26 6.88
C ASN A 205 -15.85 -22.33 7.65
N GLY A 206 -16.34 -22.73 8.83
CA GLY A 206 -15.67 -23.72 9.70
C GLY A 206 -14.47 -23.18 10.48
N ARG A 207 -14.15 -21.88 10.35
CA ARG A 207 -13.08 -21.20 11.11
C ARG A 207 -13.67 -20.39 12.27
N THR A 208 -13.03 -20.44 13.43
CA THR A 208 -13.33 -19.54 14.54
C THR A 208 -12.84 -18.13 14.24
N VAL A 209 -13.71 -17.15 14.40
CA VAL A 209 -13.41 -15.72 14.25
C VAL A 209 -13.73 -15.01 15.54
N TYR A 210 -12.73 -14.32 16.10
CA TYR A 210 -12.91 -13.40 17.21
C TYR A 210 -13.09 -11.99 16.66
N PHE A 211 -14.08 -11.28 17.18
CA PHE A 211 -14.47 -9.99 16.67
C PHE A 211 -14.57 -8.95 17.79
N PHE A 212 -14.01 -7.77 17.57
CA PHE A 212 -14.30 -6.58 18.38
C PHE A 212 -14.26 -5.32 17.52
N ALA A 213 -14.81 -4.23 18.05
CA ALA A 213 -14.79 -2.93 17.41
C ALA A 213 -13.97 -1.93 18.20
N VAL A 214 -13.19 -1.11 17.49
CA VAL A 214 -12.43 -0.01 18.07
C VAL A 214 -13.38 1.01 18.69
N SER A 215 -13.02 1.48 19.89
CA SER A 215 -13.70 2.56 20.59
C SER A 215 -12.95 3.86 20.34
N ASN A 216 -13.68 4.98 20.19
CA ASN A 216 -13.09 6.31 20.31
C ASN A 216 -13.02 6.72 21.77
#